data_AF-A0AAD6UHI8-F1
#
_entry.id   AF-A0AAD6UHI8-F1
#
_cell.length_a   1.000
_cell.length_b   1.000
_cell.length_c   1.000
_cell.angle_alpha   90.00
_cell.angle_beta   90.00
_cell.angle_gamma   90.00
#
_symmetry.space_group_name_H-M   'P 1'
#
loop_
_entity.id
_entity.type
_entity.pdbx_description
1 polymer ?
#
loop_
_entity_poly.entity_id
_entity_poly.type
_entity_poly.pdbx_seq_one_letter_code
_entity_poly.pdbx_strand_id
1 'polypeptide(L)'
;MEPEPTSRSASRYDDHWPSTKAVGPQALLSRNRFIFGAWAGLVVVTLGLLATFVRYTSQPSAGSSSVELPAKAVAITSHTPVDPFGPLSVLKGEPTLSFRENLLSDSKYITSWVSAGWTNDVMTYMNLIYLGLITERIPIIPEFIPSHIGGHVPPIPFGEVFDVPRLRNALGVSVLEWRDVKQHNSTVLEPLGCWNTWEAVQGREKFPRRSRSINDLNLDISFTRAPDWIKIIPNFEHDQHAFFWALAALSYPTTREANLVTPLPSPKQNVSLPPDEHLLCYDYLYYVSAHQPYELEYDYSPVWRFVGKHMHWTPTLERLATDYVRQAIGMTENTPVPPFISVHIRHYDFEVWCGSVPVQECFAPLPVIARRVREIQEEVSQRSGLWVKHVVVTSDERNITWWHEVAKLGWFTPDHTETKAKYGDWYPVLIDAVIQSQGVGFVGTDRSTMSIIAAKRVESWQHGPSIEVKWGTPGADDH
;
A
#
# COMPACT_ATOMS: atom_id res chain seq x y z
N MET A 1 29.78 -22.52 -36.40
CA MET A 1 30.44 -21.20 -36.46
C MET A 1 29.34 -20.19 -36.73
N GLU A 2 28.69 -19.75 -35.67
CA GLU A 2 27.66 -18.71 -35.67
C GLU A 2 28.18 -17.57 -34.79
N PRO A 3 27.97 -16.30 -35.15
CA PRO A 3 28.60 -15.19 -34.46
C PRO A 3 27.87 -14.86 -33.15
N GLU A 4 28.67 -14.59 -32.11
CA GLU A 4 28.26 -14.10 -30.79
C GLU A 4 27.47 -12.78 -30.89
N PRO A 5 26.45 -12.58 -30.03
CA PRO A 5 25.88 -11.26 -29.82
C PRO A 5 26.76 -10.46 -28.85
N THR A 6 27.16 -9.28 -29.32
CA THR A 6 28.00 -8.32 -28.62
C THR A 6 27.30 -7.75 -27.38
N SER A 7 27.97 -7.84 -26.24
CA SER A 7 27.61 -7.24 -24.96
C SER A 7 27.53 -5.71 -25.07
N ARG A 8 26.34 -5.14 -24.90
CA ARG A 8 26.19 -3.69 -24.65
C ARG A 8 26.23 -3.43 -23.15
N SER A 9 27.19 -2.60 -22.78
CA SER A 9 27.43 -2.05 -21.46
C SER A 9 26.21 -1.31 -20.92
N ALA A 10 25.74 -1.69 -19.73
CA ALA A 10 24.79 -0.92 -18.94
C ALA A 10 25.45 0.41 -18.51
N SER A 11 24.90 1.52 -18.97
CA SER A 11 25.27 2.86 -18.53
C SER A 11 24.83 3.08 -17.08
N ARG A 12 25.77 3.54 -16.25
CA ARG A 12 25.52 4.11 -14.92
C ARG A 12 24.41 5.16 -14.98
N TYR A 13 23.40 5.01 -14.14
CA TYR A 13 22.63 6.15 -13.65
C TYR A 13 23.48 6.86 -12.60
N ASP A 14 24.20 7.90 -13.04
CA ASP A 14 24.78 8.88 -12.13
C ASP A 14 23.71 9.93 -11.82
N ASP A 15 23.25 9.95 -10.57
CA ASP A 15 22.41 11.03 -10.04
C ASP A 15 23.24 12.31 -9.96
N HIS A 16 23.06 13.20 -10.95
CA HIS A 16 23.53 14.58 -10.91
C HIS A 16 22.34 15.53 -10.80
N TRP A 17 22.09 15.95 -9.56
CA TRP A 17 21.24 17.09 -9.24
C TRP A 17 21.84 18.37 -9.85
N PRO A 18 21.10 19.17 -10.63
CA PRO A 18 21.65 20.41 -11.16
C PRO A 18 21.85 21.44 -10.05
N SER A 19 23.12 21.78 -9.82
CA SER A 19 23.58 22.94 -9.05
C SER A 19 22.98 24.23 -9.64
N THR A 20 22.12 24.90 -8.87
CA THR A 20 21.63 26.25 -9.16
C THR A 20 22.79 27.24 -9.20
N LYS A 21 23.04 27.83 -10.36
CA LYS A 21 23.96 28.98 -10.51
C LYS A 21 23.34 30.21 -9.86
N ALA A 22 24.08 30.80 -8.92
CA ALA A 22 23.77 32.09 -8.33
C ALA A 22 23.87 33.20 -9.40
N VAL A 23 22.78 33.96 -9.57
CA VAL A 23 22.78 35.23 -10.31
C VAL A 23 22.86 36.35 -9.28
N GLY A 24 23.93 37.13 -9.34
CA GLY A 24 24.18 38.27 -8.44
C GLY A 24 23.22 39.45 -8.68
N PRO A 25 23.03 40.33 -7.69
CA PRO A 25 21.99 41.34 -7.71
C PRO A 25 22.53 42.69 -8.18
N GLN A 26 22.15 43.16 -9.37
CA GLN A 26 22.20 44.58 -9.70
C GLN A 26 21.03 45.01 -10.58
N ALA A 27 20.50 46.19 -10.23
CA ALA A 27 19.51 47.01 -10.91
C ALA A 27 18.03 46.57 -10.78
N LEU A 28 17.31 47.18 -9.82
CA LEU A 28 15.93 47.67 -9.96
C LEU A 28 15.51 48.43 -8.67
N LEU A 29 16.08 49.62 -8.48
CA LEU A 29 15.63 50.59 -7.48
C LEU A 29 15.06 51.82 -8.20
N SER A 30 13.74 51.86 -8.40
CA SER A 30 12.92 53.09 -8.40
C SER A 30 11.45 52.86 -8.80
N ARG A 31 10.71 51.95 -8.17
CA ARG A 31 9.23 51.94 -8.35
C ARG A 31 8.37 51.31 -7.25
N ASN A 32 8.84 51.19 -6.00
CA ASN A 32 8.11 50.46 -4.95
C ASN A 32 7.70 51.26 -3.70
N ARG A 33 7.74 52.60 -3.70
CA ARG A 33 7.30 53.37 -2.51
C ARG A 33 5.78 53.52 -2.38
N PHE A 34 5.02 53.38 -3.47
CA PHE A 34 3.55 53.47 -3.43
C PHE A 34 2.85 52.16 -3.05
N ILE A 35 3.47 51.01 -3.34
CA ILE A 35 2.86 49.69 -3.06
C ILE A 35 2.90 49.39 -1.55
N PHE A 36 4.01 49.69 -0.86
CA PHE A 36 4.12 49.42 0.58
C PHE A 36 3.11 50.23 1.43
N GLY A 37 2.73 51.44 1.01
CA GLY A 37 1.70 52.22 1.71
C GLY A 37 0.30 51.62 1.62
N ALA A 38 -0.06 51.05 0.46
CA ALA A 38 -1.36 50.44 0.25
C ALA A 38 -1.55 49.14 1.07
N TRP A 39 -0.48 48.34 1.21
CA TRP A 39 -0.52 47.10 1.99
C TRP A 39 -0.58 47.37 3.50
N ALA A 40 0.10 48.40 4.00
CA ALA A 40 0.02 48.79 5.41
C ALA A 40 -1.39 49.27 5.81
N GLY A 41 -2.08 49.98 4.92
CA GLY A 41 -3.47 50.41 5.15
C GLY A 41 -4.46 49.24 5.21
N LEU A 42 -4.28 48.24 4.34
CA LEU A 42 -5.19 47.08 4.28
C LEU A 42 -5.14 46.25 5.56
N VAL A 43 -3.95 46.08 6.15
CA VAL A 43 -3.73 45.33 7.40
C VAL A 43 -4.40 46.00 8.59
N VAL A 44 -4.34 47.34 8.68
CA VAL A 44 -4.99 48.08 9.79
C VAL A 44 -6.52 47.96 9.72
N VAL A 45 -7.09 48.00 8.51
CA VAL A 45 -8.54 47.83 8.32
C VAL A 45 -8.99 46.42 8.66
N THR A 46 -8.23 45.39 8.26
CA THR A 46 -8.57 43.99 8.59
C THR A 46 -8.49 43.70 10.09
N LEU A 47 -7.47 44.22 10.78
CA LEU A 47 -7.37 44.07 12.24
C LEU A 47 -8.49 44.81 12.98
N GLY A 48 -8.93 45.97 12.47
CA GLY A 48 -10.07 46.71 13.01
C GLY A 48 -11.39 45.93 12.89
N LEU A 49 -11.65 45.29 11.74
CA LEU A 49 -12.84 44.47 11.51
C LEU A 49 -12.85 43.17 12.34
N LEU A 50 -11.68 42.58 12.57
CA LEU A 50 -11.56 41.38 13.40
C LEU A 50 -11.85 41.71 14.88
N ALA A 51 -11.39 42.87 15.36
CA ALA A 51 -11.63 43.31 16.73
C ALA A 51 -13.12 43.65 16.99
N THR A 52 -13.84 44.18 16.00
CA THR A 52 -15.29 44.42 16.12
C THR A 52 -16.09 43.12 16.07
N PHE A 53 -15.68 42.14 15.27
CA PHE A 53 -16.34 40.83 15.21
C PHE A 53 -16.24 40.07 16.55
N VAL A 54 -15.04 40.04 17.17
CA VAL A 54 -14.84 39.38 18.48
C VAL A 54 -15.69 40.02 19.58
N ARG A 55 -15.89 41.35 19.56
CA ARG A 55 -16.79 42.03 20.50
C ARG A 55 -18.26 41.71 20.27
N TYR A 56 -18.66 41.43 19.03
CA TYR A 56 -20.04 41.10 18.70
C TYR A 56 -20.40 39.67 19.12
N THR A 57 -19.46 38.72 19.02
CA THR A 57 -19.69 37.31 19.36
C THR A 57 -19.52 36.98 20.83
N SER A 58 -18.99 37.90 21.64
CA SER A 58 -18.74 37.67 23.07
C SER A 58 -19.84 38.20 23.99
N GLN A 59 -21.01 38.60 23.46
CA GLN A 59 -22.19 38.84 24.30
C GLN A 59 -22.78 37.51 24.80
N PRO A 60 -22.82 37.26 26.11
CA PRO A 60 -23.45 36.06 26.66
C PRO A 60 -24.97 36.15 26.49
N SER A 61 -25.56 35.19 25.79
CA SER A 61 -27.02 35.01 25.78
C SER A 61 -27.48 34.58 27.17
N ALA A 62 -28.19 35.49 27.85
CA ALA A 62 -28.90 35.19 29.09
C ALA A 62 -30.13 34.33 28.78
N GLY A 63 -30.29 33.23 29.52
CA GLY A 63 -31.58 32.58 29.73
C GLY A 63 -31.74 31.18 29.15
N SER A 64 -31.37 30.17 29.93
CA SER A 64 -31.95 28.83 29.83
C SER A 64 -31.96 28.20 31.22
N SER A 65 -33.13 28.23 31.85
CA SER A 65 -33.40 27.65 33.16
C SER A 65 -33.18 26.13 33.15
N SER A 66 -32.33 25.66 34.05
CA SER A 66 -32.10 24.25 34.36
C SER A 66 -33.30 23.66 35.11
N VAL A 67 -33.95 22.66 34.52
CA VAL A 67 -34.84 21.73 35.23
C VAL A 67 -33.97 20.57 35.74
N GLU A 68 -33.75 20.53 37.06
CA GLU A 68 -33.11 19.41 37.75
C GLU A 68 -34.06 18.20 37.76
N LEU A 69 -33.70 17.16 37.02
CA LEU A 69 -34.24 15.80 37.18
C LEU A 69 -33.18 14.96 37.92
N PRO A 70 -33.56 14.18 38.94
CA PRO A 70 -32.61 13.42 39.74
C PRO A 70 -31.99 12.30 38.90
N ALA A 71 -30.70 12.46 38.59
CA ALA A 71 -29.89 11.44 37.95
C ALA A 71 -29.68 10.26 38.90
N LYS A 72 -30.48 9.20 38.72
CA LYS A 72 -30.07 7.86 39.15
C LYS A 72 -28.86 7.48 38.31
N ALA A 73 -27.68 7.50 38.93
CA ALA A 73 -26.45 6.97 38.38
C ALA A 73 -26.62 5.47 38.11
N VAL A 74 -27.04 5.12 36.90
CA VAL A 74 -26.84 3.79 36.35
C VAL A 74 -25.38 3.76 35.94
N ALA A 75 -24.55 3.13 36.77
CA ALA A 75 -23.21 2.73 36.37
C ALA A 75 -23.34 1.73 35.22
N ILE A 76 -23.40 2.24 33.99
CA ILE A 76 -23.18 1.44 32.80
C ILE A 76 -21.67 1.17 32.79
N THR A 77 -21.26 0.07 33.42
CA THR A 77 -19.97 -0.54 33.09
C THR A 77 -20.06 -0.97 31.64
N SER A 78 -19.65 -0.09 30.72
CA SER A 78 -19.38 -0.46 29.35
C SER A 78 -18.21 -1.43 29.37
N HIS A 79 -18.50 -2.71 29.57
CA HIS A 79 -17.59 -3.80 29.27
C HIS A 79 -17.42 -3.82 27.75
N THR A 80 -16.63 -2.89 27.23
CA THR A 80 -16.09 -3.03 25.87
C THR A 80 -15.33 -4.34 25.88
N PRO A 81 -15.71 -5.32 25.03
CA PRO A 81 -14.98 -6.58 24.95
C PRO A 81 -13.50 -6.26 24.72
N VAL A 82 -12.64 -6.72 25.63
CA VAL A 82 -11.19 -6.58 25.46
C VAL A 82 -10.83 -7.40 24.23
N ASP A 83 -10.25 -6.76 23.21
CA ASP A 83 -9.71 -7.44 22.03
C ASP A 83 -8.61 -8.42 22.47
N PRO A 84 -8.85 -9.75 22.46
CA PRO A 84 -7.88 -10.72 22.98
C PRO A 84 -6.62 -10.80 22.13
N PHE A 85 -6.65 -10.27 20.90
CA PHE A 85 -5.51 -10.23 19.97
C PHE A 85 -4.98 -8.81 19.78
N GLY A 86 -5.49 -7.83 20.54
CA GLY A 86 -5.10 -6.44 20.46
C GLY A 86 -3.66 -6.20 20.95
N PRO A 87 -3.08 -5.00 20.77
CA PRO A 87 -1.67 -4.77 21.05
C PRO A 87 -1.27 -5.05 22.50
N LEU A 88 -2.13 -4.71 23.46
CA LEU A 88 -1.90 -4.95 24.89
C LEU A 88 -1.84 -6.44 25.30
N SER A 89 -2.27 -7.36 24.43
CA SER A 89 -2.12 -8.81 24.66
C SER A 89 -0.69 -9.29 24.44
N VAL A 90 0.11 -8.55 23.67
CA VAL A 90 1.44 -8.96 23.19
C VAL A 90 2.49 -7.85 23.31
N LEU A 91 2.19 -6.76 24.00
CA LEU A 91 3.10 -5.65 24.30
C LEU A 91 2.99 -5.29 25.79
N LYS A 92 4.00 -4.62 26.32
CA LYS A 92 4.02 -4.17 27.72
C LYS A 92 3.07 -3.01 27.99
N GLY A 93 2.76 -2.20 26.97
CA GLY A 93 1.83 -1.09 27.08
C GLY A 93 1.80 -0.23 25.81
N GLU A 94 1.57 1.06 26.01
CA GLU A 94 1.58 2.07 24.96
C GLU A 94 2.95 2.17 24.26
N PRO A 95 3.01 2.68 23.02
CA PRO A 95 4.26 2.82 22.28
C PRO A 95 5.31 3.62 23.05
N THR A 96 6.55 3.12 23.07
CA THR A 96 7.69 3.73 23.78
C THR A 96 8.66 4.40 22.82
N LEU A 97 9.67 5.10 23.34
CA LEU A 97 10.72 5.68 22.50
C LEU A 97 11.64 4.60 21.89
N SER A 98 11.89 3.51 22.60
CA SER A 98 12.64 2.35 22.12
C SER A 98 11.71 1.17 21.86
N PHE A 99 11.80 0.53 20.70
CA PHE A 99 10.93 -0.63 20.42
C PHE A 99 11.17 -1.78 21.41
N ARG A 100 12.43 -1.99 21.81
CA ARG A 100 12.80 -3.08 22.74
C ARG A 100 12.15 -2.93 24.11
N GLU A 101 11.89 -1.71 24.55
CA GLU A 101 11.24 -1.44 25.83
C GLU A 101 9.80 -1.92 25.85
N ASN A 102 9.07 -1.89 24.72
CA ASN A 102 7.66 -2.26 24.65
C ASN A 102 7.40 -3.75 24.32
N LEU A 103 8.36 -4.44 23.68
CA LEU A 103 8.22 -5.87 23.38
C LEU A 103 8.24 -6.72 24.67
N LEU A 104 7.40 -7.75 24.73
CA LEU A 104 7.42 -8.77 25.78
C LEU A 104 8.63 -9.69 25.61
N SER A 105 9.25 -10.08 26.71
CA SER A 105 10.49 -10.89 26.69
C SER A 105 10.27 -12.36 26.36
N ASP A 106 9.07 -12.88 26.56
CA ASP A 106 8.68 -14.27 26.33
C ASP A 106 7.99 -14.49 24.96
N SER A 107 7.70 -13.40 24.25
CA SER A 107 7.11 -13.41 22.91
C SER A 107 8.18 -13.18 21.85
N LYS A 108 7.94 -13.66 20.63
CA LYS A 108 8.80 -13.44 19.47
C LYS A 108 8.06 -12.70 18.39
N TYR A 109 8.77 -11.85 17.67
CA TYR A 109 8.21 -10.93 16.69
C TYR A 109 8.90 -11.12 15.34
N ILE A 110 8.24 -10.64 14.28
CA ILE A 110 8.77 -10.60 12.92
C ILE A 110 8.41 -9.28 12.23
N THR A 111 9.34 -8.71 11.47
CA THR A 111 9.12 -7.51 10.64
C THR A 111 9.82 -7.65 9.29
N SER A 112 9.40 -6.83 8.33
CA SER A 112 10.08 -6.65 7.04
C SER A 112 9.82 -5.25 6.51
N TRP A 113 10.55 -4.83 5.48
CA TRP A 113 10.44 -3.50 4.91
C TRP A 113 9.79 -3.51 3.53
N VAL A 114 9.11 -2.41 3.22
CA VAL A 114 8.45 -2.16 1.93
C VAL A 114 9.28 -1.24 1.06
N SER A 115 9.25 -1.47 -0.26
CA SER A 115 10.13 -0.77 -1.21
C SER A 115 9.69 -0.94 -2.67
N ALA A 116 8.39 -0.99 -2.93
CA ALA A 116 7.84 -1.11 -4.28
C ALA A 116 6.55 -0.32 -4.44
N GLY A 117 5.78 -0.54 -5.51
CA GLY A 117 4.43 0.03 -5.64
C GLY A 117 3.50 -0.47 -4.52
N TRP A 118 2.45 0.28 -4.21
CA TRP A 118 1.61 -0.02 -3.02
C TRP A 118 1.02 -1.43 -3.00
N THR A 119 0.58 -1.97 -4.13
CA THR A 119 0.04 -3.34 -4.19
C THR A 119 1.12 -4.40 -3.96
N ASN A 120 2.36 -4.17 -4.42
CA ASN A 120 3.50 -5.03 -4.10
C ASN A 120 3.84 -4.97 -2.59
N ASP A 121 3.68 -3.79 -1.99
CA ASP A 121 3.85 -3.61 -0.54
C ASP A 121 2.72 -4.31 0.24
N VAL A 122 1.48 -4.31 -0.26
CA VAL A 122 0.37 -5.11 0.28
C VAL A 122 0.73 -6.60 0.24
N MET A 123 1.25 -7.10 -0.88
CA MET A 123 1.71 -8.50 -1.00
C MET A 123 2.87 -8.80 -0.04
N THR A 124 3.80 -7.86 0.13
CA THR A 124 4.90 -7.96 1.11
C THR A 124 4.35 -8.15 2.53
N TYR A 125 3.31 -7.41 2.91
CA TYR A 125 2.67 -7.57 4.22
C TYR A 125 1.87 -8.85 4.36
N MET A 126 1.20 -9.32 3.30
CA MET A 126 0.59 -10.66 3.32
C MET A 126 1.65 -11.75 3.58
N ASN A 127 2.79 -11.65 2.89
CA ASN A 127 3.91 -12.59 3.06
C ASN A 127 4.53 -12.50 4.45
N LEU A 128 4.68 -11.29 5.01
CA LEU A 128 5.16 -11.06 6.37
C LEU A 128 4.25 -11.71 7.42
N ILE A 129 2.93 -11.48 7.32
CA ILE A 129 1.97 -12.07 8.25
C ILE A 129 1.99 -13.59 8.13
N TYR A 130 2.01 -14.14 6.91
CA TYR A 130 2.07 -15.59 6.70
C TYR A 130 3.37 -16.20 7.26
N LEU A 131 4.51 -15.53 7.11
CA LEU A 131 5.76 -15.92 7.79
C LEU A 131 5.61 -15.89 9.31
N GLY A 132 4.94 -14.88 9.86
CA GLY A 132 4.60 -14.83 11.29
C GLY A 132 3.81 -16.06 11.74
N LEU A 133 2.79 -16.47 10.98
CA LEU A 133 2.01 -17.67 11.27
C LEU A 133 2.87 -18.94 11.30
N ILE A 134 3.69 -19.19 10.26
CA ILE A 134 4.46 -20.44 10.16
C ILE A 134 5.73 -20.46 11.03
N THR A 135 6.14 -19.32 11.58
CA THR A 135 7.27 -19.21 12.52
C THR A 135 6.84 -19.00 13.98
N GLU A 136 5.52 -18.96 14.24
CA GLU A 136 4.94 -18.67 15.56
C GLU A 136 5.42 -17.33 16.13
N ARG A 137 5.50 -16.31 15.26
CA ARG A 137 5.95 -14.95 15.61
C ARG A 137 4.84 -13.94 15.34
N ILE A 138 4.76 -12.93 16.20
CA ILE A 138 3.81 -11.82 16.04
C ILE A 138 4.34 -10.86 14.96
N PRO A 139 3.63 -10.68 13.83
CA PRO A 139 4.06 -9.75 12.80
C PRO A 139 3.87 -8.28 13.26
N ILE A 140 4.89 -7.45 12.99
CA ILE A 140 4.86 -6.00 13.18
C ILE A 140 4.96 -5.33 11.80
N ILE A 141 3.89 -4.67 11.40
CA ILE A 141 3.70 -4.12 10.05
C ILE A 141 4.10 -2.62 10.03
N PRO A 142 5.03 -2.22 9.14
CA PRO A 142 5.32 -0.80 8.94
C PRO A 142 4.21 -0.03 8.23
N GLU A 143 4.30 1.29 8.23
CA GLU A 143 3.45 2.14 7.40
C GLU A 143 3.76 1.93 5.91
N PHE A 144 2.77 2.11 5.03
CA PHE A 144 3.02 2.13 3.59
C PHE A 144 3.79 3.40 3.20
N ILE A 145 4.80 3.25 2.36
CA ILE A 145 5.61 4.37 1.88
C ILE A 145 5.13 4.83 0.49
N PRO A 146 5.17 6.14 0.19
CA PRO A 146 4.59 6.69 -1.04
C PRO A 146 5.56 6.63 -2.23
N SER A 147 6.06 5.43 -2.51
CA SER A 147 6.99 5.14 -3.61
C SER A 147 6.48 5.55 -5.00
N HIS A 148 5.17 5.54 -5.21
CA HIS A 148 4.50 5.67 -6.51
C HIS A 148 3.54 6.88 -6.57
N ILE A 149 3.25 7.52 -5.44
CA ILE A 149 2.45 8.76 -5.38
C ILE A 149 3.29 10.01 -5.04
N GLY A 150 4.58 9.84 -4.77
CA GLY A 150 5.55 10.91 -4.60
C GLY A 150 6.17 10.94 -3.21
N GLY A 151 7.50 11.07 -3.14
CA GLY A 151 8.24 11.00 -1.87
C GLY A 151 7.94 12.11 -0.85
N HIS A 152 7.26 13.18 -1.24
CA HIS A 152 6.83 14.26 -0.35
C HIS A 152 5.57 13.92 0.45
N VAL A 153 4.79 12.93 -0.01
CA VAL A 153 3.60 12.47 0.70
C VAL A 153 4.06 11.79 2.01
N PRO A 154 3.33 11.94 3.13
CA PRO A 154 3.61 11.17 4.34
C PRO A 154 3.25 9.68 4.15
N PRO A 155 3.89 8.76 4.88
CA PRO A 155 3.43 7.37 4.95
C PRO A 155 1.98 7.26 5.45
N ILE A 156 1.30 6.15 5.12
CA ILE A 156 -0.03 5.85 5.67
C ILE A 156 0.01 4.58 6.54
N PRO A 157 -0.55 4.58 7.77
CA PRO A 157 -0.61 3.38 8.59
C PRO A 157 -1.41 2.25 7.94
N PHE A 158 -1.01 1.02 8.23
CA PHE A 158 -1.68 -0.17 7.72
C PHE A 158 -3.15 -0.22 8.16
N GLY A 159 -3.42 0.17 9.40
CA GLY A 159 -4.76 0.20 9.98
C GLY A 159 -5.67 1.32 9.50
N GLU A 160 -5.16 2.32 8.76
CA GLU A 160 -6.02 3.27 8.04
C GLU A 160 -6.59 2.64 6.75
N VAL A 161 -5.87 1.64 6.20
CA VAL A 161 -6.22 0.97 4.95
C VAL A 161 -7.02 -0.30 5.21
N PHE A 162 -6.59 -1.12 6.16
CA PHE A 162 -7.19 -2.42 6.48
C PHE A 162 -7.76 -2.46 7.90
N ASP A 163 -8.88 -3.15 8.08
CA ASP A 163 -9.49 -3.39 9.39
C ASP A 163 -8.66 -4.42 10.18
N VAL A 164 -7.67 -3.92 10.94
CA VAL A 164 -6.75 -4.76 11.71
C VAL A 164 -7.46 -5.56 12.80
N PRO A 165 -8.41 -5.01 13.58
CA PRO A 165 -9.20 -5.82 14.52
C PRO A 165 -9.92 -7.00 13.85
N ARG A 166 -10.56 -6.78 12.68
CA ARG A 166 -11.19 -7.86 11.92
C ARG A 166 -10.18 -8.89 11.44
N LEU A 167 -9.02 -8.44 10.96
CA LEU A 167 -7.93 -9.31 10.50
C LEU A 167 -7.44 -10.22 11.64
N ARG A 168 -7.05 -9.64 12.79
CA ARG A 168 -6.56 -10.39 13.96
C ARG A 168 -7.55 -11.44 14.43
N ASN A 169 -8.83 -11.07 14.53
CA ASN A 169 -9.91 -11.99 14.91
C ASN A 169 -10.07 -13.14 13.90
N ALA A 170 -9.96 -12.86 12.61
CA ALA A 170 -10.07 -13.89 11.58
C ALA A 170 -8.87 -14.84 11.56
N LEU A 171 -7.68 -14.35 11.90
CA LEU A 171 -6.45 -15.15 11.97
C LEU A 171 -6.30 -15.90 13.30
N GLY A 172 -6.94 -15.43 14.37
CA GLY A 172 -6.76 -15.95 15.72
C GLY A 172 -5.38 -15.65 16.32
N VAL A 173 -4.70 -14.60 15.83
CA VAL A 173 -3.38 -14.15 16.31
C VAL A 173 -3.28 -12.63 16.30
N SER A 174 -2.40 -12.09 17.14
CA SER A 174 -2.07 -10.66 17.14
C SER A 174 -1.31 -10.26 15.87
N VAL A 175 -1.63 -9.08 15.34
CA VAL A 175 -0.95 -8.45 14.19
C VAL A 175 -0.71 -7.00 14.56
N LEU A 176 0.54 -6.63 14.82
CA LEU A 176 0.89 -5.29 15.29
C LEU A 176 1.21 -4.36 14.14
N GLU A 177 1.06 -3.07 14.36
CA GLU A 177 1.68 -2.03 13.55
C GLU A 177 2.88 -1.45 14.29
N TRP A 178 3.87 -0.91 13.57
CA TRP A 178 5.02 -0.27 14.22
C TRP A 178 4.61 0.90 15.12
N ARG A 179 3.50 1.59 14.80
CA ARG A 179 2.91 2.63 15.65
C ARG A 179 2.40 2.12 16.99
N ASP A 180 2.14 0.81 17.13
CA ASP A 180 1.78 0.18 18.41
C ASP A 180 3.03 -0.06 19.28
N VAL A 181 4.20 -0.15 18.67
CA VAL A 181 5.44 -0.59 19.33
C VAL A 181 6.34 0.58 19.69
N LYS A 182 6.57 1.51 18.75
CA LYS A 182 7.50 2.63 18.87
C LYS A 182 6.82 3.94 18.47
N GLN A 183 7.07 4.99 19.25
CA GLN A 183 6.54 6.33 18.97
C GLN A 183 7.11 6.87 17.65
N HIS A 184 6.23 7.39 16.78
CA HIS A 184 6.61 7.93 15.47
C HIS A 184 7.59 9.12 15.55
N ASN A 185 7.54 9.89 16.64
CA ASN A 185 8.45 11.03 16.87
C ASN A 185 9.73 10.65 17.63
N SER A 186 9.99 9.34 17.84
CA SER A 186 11.16 8.90 18.58
C SER A 186 12.45 9.28 17.85
N THR A 187 13.33 9.98 18.57
CA THR A 187 14.68 10.30 18.11
C THR A 187 15.71 9.24 18.50
N VAL A 188 15.28 8.17 19.17
CA VAL A 188 16.16 7.07 19.60
C VAL A 188 16.52 6.21 18.40
N LEU A 189 17.81 6.21 18.06
CA LEU A 189 18.37 5.38 17.01
C LEU A 189 18.66 3.99 17.59
N GLU A 190 18.05 2.95 17.03
CA GLU A 190 18.19 1.58 17.55
C GLU A 190 18.76 0.63 16.50
N PRO A 191 19.83 -0.11 16.84
CA PRO A 191 20.39 -1.05 15.91
C PRO A 191 19.60 -2.38 15.90
N LEU A 192 19.47 -2.99 14.72
CA LEU A 192 18.79 -4.25 14.51
C LEU A 192 19.51 -5.08 13.44
N GLY A 193 19.69 -6.37 13.68
CA GLY A 193 20.19 -7.28 12.66
C GLY A 193 19.06 -7.87 11.83
N CYS A 194 19.23 -7.92 10.51
CA CYS A 194 18.24 -8.46 9.57
C CYS A 194 18.88 -9.43 8.58
N TRP A 195 18.09 -10.38 8.08
CA TRP A 195 18.42 -11.17 6.90
C TRP A 195 18.24 -10.34 5.63
N ASN A 196 19.25 -10.35 4.77
CA ASN A 196 19.22 -9.79 3.43
C ASN A 196 18.88 -10.90 2.44
N THR A 197 17.59 -11.01 2.15
CA THR A 197 17.00 -11.97 1.23
C THR A 197 17.16 -11.52 -0.21
N TRP A 198 17.09 -10.20 -0.45
CA TRP A 198 17.17 -9.63 -1.79
C TRP A 198 18.49 -9.96 -2.47
N GLU A 199 19.63 -9.75 -1.81
CA GLU A 199 20.94 -10.09 -2.35
C GLU A 199 21.14 -11.60 -2.56
N ALA A 200 20.47 -12.44 -1.77
CA ALA A 200 20.56 -13.88 -1.88
C ALA A 200 19.84 -14.40 -3.14
N VAL A 201 18.71 -13.79 -3.49
CA VAL A 201 17.92 -14.20 -4.67
C VAL A 201 18.25 -13.40 -5.93
N GLN A 202 18.85 -12.21 -5.81
CA GLN A 202 19.25 -11.37 -6.95
C GLN A 202 20.70 -11.59 -7.37
N GLY A 203 20.88 -11.99 -8.64
CA GLY A 203 22.23 -12.17 -9.20
C GLY A 203 23.00 -10.86 -9.34
N ARG A 204 22.31 -9.75 -9.64
CA ARG A 204 22.90 -8.47 -10.06
C ARG A 204 22.98 -7.42 -8.95
N GLU A 205 22.23 -7.59 -7.86
CA GLU A 205 22.20 -6.64 -6.74
C GLU A 205 22.92 -7.26 -5.53
N LYS A 206 24.09 -6.70 -5.19
CA LYS A 206 24.96 -7.17 -4.09
C LYS A 206 24.82 -6.33 -2.83
N PHE A 207 23.58 -5.97 -2.51
CA PHE A 207 23.24 -5.12 -1.39
C PHE A 207 21.78 -5.39 -0.97
N PRO A 208 21.41 -5.11 0.30
CA PRO A 208 20.04 -5.26 0.79
C PRO A 208 19.08 -4.30 0.11
N ARG A 209 17.82 -4.70 -0.06
CA ARG A 209 16.79 -3.81 -0.60
C ARG A 209 16.58 -2.64 0.36
N ARG A 210 16.76 -1.41 -0.13
CA ARG A 210 16.60 -0.20 0.68
C ARG A 210 15.14 0.11 0.92
N SER A 211 14.79 0.58 2.11
CA SER A 211 13.44 1.05 2.44
C SER A 211 13.49 2.35 3.21
N ARG A 212 12.56 3.26 2.92
CA ARG A 212 12.38 4.50 3.67
C ARG A 212 11.85 4.23 5.09
N SER A 213 11.04 3.19 5.29
CA SER A 213 10.46 2.85 6.59
C SER A 213 11.50 2.67 7.68
N ILE A 214 12.70 2.17 7.34
CA ILE A 214 13.84 2.04 8.26
C ILE A 214 14.24 3.41 8.83
N ASN A 215 14.30 4.43 7.97
CA ASN A 215 14.67 5.79 8.38
C ASN A 215 13.54 6.45 9.18
N ASP A 216 12.29 6.28 8.75
CA ASP A 216 11.12 6.86 9.42
C ASP A 216 10.97 6.30 10.85
N LEU A 217 11.34 5.03 11.07
CA LEU A 217 11.35 4.38 12.40
C LEU A 217 12.64 4.62 13.21
N ASN A 218 13.59 5.38 12.64
CA ASN A 218 14.92 5.63 13.19
C ASN A 218 15.63 4.34 13.64
N LEU A 219 15.68 3.35 12.75
CA LEU A 219 16.42 2.11 12.94
C LEU A 219 17.78 2.17 12.23
N ASP A 220 18.75 1.43 12.73
CA ASP A 220 20.08 1.27 12.12
C ASP A 220 20.37 -0.20 11.84
N ILE A 221 20.21 -0.61 10.58
CA ILE A 221 20.16 -2.04 10.25
C ILE A 221 21.53 -2.60 9.87
N SER A 222 21.94 -3.69 10.52
CA SER A 222 23.02 -4.57 10.05
C SER A 222 22.40 -5.70 9.23
N PHE A 223 22.90 -5.92 8.02
CA PHE A 223 22.34 -6.95 7.13
C PHE A 223 23.26 -8.14 7.00
N THR A 224 22.74 -9.35 7.23
CA THR A 224 23.44 -10.61 6.97
C THR A 224 22.86 -11.25 5.73
N ARG A 225 23.69 -11.50 4.71
CA ARG A 225 23.26 -12.14 3.47
C ARG A 225 22.65 -13.51 3.78
N ALA A 226 21.42 -13.74 3.34
CA ALA A 226 20.80 -15.05 3.45
C ALA A 226 21.51 -16.06 2.50
N PRO A 227 21.47 -17.36 2.80
CA PRO A 227 22.13 -18.36 1.97
C PRO A 227 21.37 -18.62 0.65
N ASP A 228 22.09 -19.01 -0.40
CA ASP A 228 21.53 -19.12 -1.77
C ASP A 228 20.42 -20.18 -1.92
N TRP A 229 20.39 -21.17 -1.02
CA TRP A 229 19.40 -22.23 -1.03
C TRP A 229 17.99 -21.74 -0.68
N ILE A 230 17.81 -20.47 -0.26
CA ILE A 230 16.47 -19.90 -0.11
C ILE A 230 15.79 -19.65 -1.45
N LYS A 231 16.55 -19.53 -2.55
CA LYS A 231 16.02 -19.21 -3.87
C LYS A 231 15.20 -20.36 -4.46
N ILE A 232 14.06 -20.05 -5.08
CA ILE A 232 13.15 -21.08 -5.61
C ILE A 232 13.76 -21.84 -6.78
N ILE A 233 14.30 -21.11 -7.76
CA ILE A 233 14.97 -21.70 -8.92
C ILE A 233 16.47 -21.39 -8.82
N PRO A 234 17.28 -22.34 -8.30
CA PRO A 234 18.71 -22.14 -8.16
C PRO A 234 19.36 -21.77 -9.50
N ASN A 235 20.30 -20.82 -9.46
CA ASN A 235 21.07 -20.36 -10.62
C ASN A 235 20.28 -19.73 -11.78
N PHE A 236 18.96 -19.53 -11.67
CA PHE A 236 18.19 -18.83 -12.70
C PHE A 236 18.16 -17.32 -12.40
N GLU A 237 18.87 -16.51 -13.18
CA GLU A 237 19.04 -15.08 -12.90
C GLU A 237 17.74 -14.27 -12.96
N HIS A 238 16.72 -14.77 -13.68
CA HIS A 238 15.43 -14.09 -13.81
C HIS A 238 14.43 -14.48 -12.73
N ASP A 239 14.69 -15.52 -11.94
CA ASP A 239 13.92 -15.78 -10.73
C ASP A 239 14.41 -14.88 -9.60
N GLN A 240 13.46 -14.22 -8.93
CA GLN A 240 13.71 -13.31 -7.83
C GLN A 240 13.11 -13.84 -6.52
N HIS A 241 12.57 -15.07 -6.52
CA HIS A 241 11.76 -15.58 -5.42
C HIS A 241 12.55 -16.39 -4.40
N ALA A 242 12.15 -16.26 -3.14
CA ALA A 242 12.57 -17.11 -2.04
C ALA A 242 11.43 -18.06 -1.60
N PHE A 243 11.79 -19.23 -1.07
CA PHE A 243 10.86 -20.17 -0.45
C PHE A 243 10.44 -19.75 0.96
N PHE A 244 9.14 -19.78 1.27
CA PHE A 244 8.63 -19.51 2.63
C PHE A 244 9.28 -20.38 3.70
N TRP A 245 9.31 -21.70 3.49
CA TRP A 245 9.87 -22.62 4.47
C TRP A 245 11.39 -22.50 4.60
N ALA A 246 12.07 -22.05 3.55
CA ALA A 246 13.48 -21.77 3.61
C ALA A 246 13.78 -20.54 4.48
N LEU A 247 13.02 -19.46 4.29
CA LEU A 247 13.09 -18.29 5.17
C LEU A 247 12.71 -18.63 6.61
N ALA A 248 11.62 -19.37 6.81
CA ALA A 248 11.17 -19.81 8.13
C ALA A 248 12.26 -20.60 8.87
N ALA A 249 12.99 -21.49 8.17
CA ALA A 249 14.10 -22.24 8.76
C ALA A 249 15.18 -21.31 9.36
N LEU A 250 15.48 -20.17 8.71
CA LEU A 250 16.43 -19.18 9.21
C LEU A 250 15.98 -18.45 10.50
N SER A 251 14.74 -18.64 10.93
CA SER A 251 14.21 -18.09 12.18
C SER A 251 14.47 -18.96 13.41
N TYR A 252 14.93 -20.20 13.22
CA TYR A 252 15.19 -21.18 14.27
C TYR A 252 16.70 -21.29 14.57
N PRO A 253 17.10 -21.45 15.86
CA PRO A 253 18.50 -21.33 16.29
C PRO A 253 19.49 -22.18 15.49
N THR A 254 19.21 -23.48 15.30
CA THR A 254 20.15 -24.40 14.64
C THR A 254 20.47 -24.00 13.19
N THR A 255 19.45 -23.73 12.38
CA THR A 255 19.65 -23.33 10.98
C THR A 255 20.20 -21.92 10.88
N ARG A 256 19.74 -21.01 11.76
CA ARG A 256 20.27 -19.64 11.85
C ARG A 256 21.77 -19.68 12.09
N GLU A 257 22.22 -20.30 13.18
CA GLU A 257 23.63 -20.41 13.59
C GLU A 257 24.50 -21.02 12.48
N ALA A 258 24.02 -22.08 11.83
CA ALA A 258 24.74 -22.75 10.75
C ALA A 258 24.94 -21.88 9.48
N ASN A 259 24.15 -20.82 9.31
CA ASN A 259 24.19 -19.94 8.14
C ASN A 259 24.62 -18.50 8.49
N LEU A 260 25.04 -18.22 9.73
CA LEU A 260 25.56 -16.91 10.07
C LEU A 260 26.90 -16.66 9.37
N VAL A 261 26.93 -15.59 8.59
CA VAL A 261 28.15 -14.97 8.06
C VAL A 261 28.33 -13.60 8.70
N THR A 262 29.50 -12.99 8.52
CA THR A 262 29.75 -11.63 9.03
C THR A 262 28.70 -10.65 8.48
N PRO A 263 27.89 -10.01 9.34
CA PRO A 263 26.92 -9.01 8.90
C PRO A 263 27.63 -7.78 8.33
N LEU A 264 26.97 -7.11 7.38
CA LEU A 264 27.35 -5.76 7.00
C LEU A 264 27.19 -4.81 8.19
N PRO A 265 28.14 -3.90 8.43
CA PRO A 265 27.99 -2.90 9.47
C PRO A 265 26.83 -1.96 9.15
N SER A 266 26.11 -1.54 10.19
CA SER A 266 24.99 -0.62 10.08
C SER A 266 25.47 0.77 9.65
N PRO A 267 24.70 1.51 8.85
CA PRO A 267 25.18 2.73 8.20
C PRO A 267 25.46 3.90 9.17
N LYS A 268 24.77 3.99 10.32
CA LYS A 268 24.90 5.16 11.22
C LYS A 268 25.85 4.90 12.39
N GLN A 269 25.76 3.73 13.03
CA GLN A 269 26.56 3.36 14.20
C GLN A 269 27.74 2.44 13.88
N ASN A 270 27.82 1.93 12.64
CA ASN A 270 28.88 1.02 12.19
C ASN A 270 28.98 -0.26 13.05
N VAL A 271 27.85 -0.74 13.57
CA VAL A 271 27.77 -2.00 14.34
C VAL A 271 27.39 -3.16 13.43
N SER A 272 27.96 -4.34 13.66
CA SER A 272 27.62 -5.55 12.91
C SER A 272 26.84 -6.51 13.80
N LEU A 273 25.51 -6.49 13.67
CA LEU A 273 24.62 -7.36 14.41
C LEU A 273 24.14 -8.53 13.54
N PRO A 274 24.18 -9.78 14.05
CA PRO A 274 23.54 -10.90 13.35
C PRO A 274 22.01 -10.73 13.39
N PRO A 275 21.26 -11.40 12.50
CA PRO A 275 19.81 -11.28 12.44
C PRO A 275 19.17 -11.56 13.80
N ASP A 276 18.35 -10.64 14.31
CA ASP A 276 17.88 -10.68 15.70
C ASP A 276 16.93 -11.87 15.94
N GLU A 277 17.06 -12.54 17.09
CA GLU A 277 16.24 -13.72 17.41
C GLU A 277 14.89 -13.36 18.03
N HIS A 278 14.82 -12.23 18.73
CA HIS A 278 13.62 -11.74 19.40
C HIS A 278 12.70 -11.02 18.40
N LEU A 279 13.27 -10.12 17.59
CA LEU A 279 12.61 -9.46 16.47
C LEU A 279 13.23 -9.91 15.15
N LEU A 280 12.73 -11.02 14.60
CA LEU A 280 13.17 -11.51 13.30
C LEU A 280 12.91 -10.46 12.22
N CYS A 281 13.90 -10.23 11.36
CA CYS A 281 13.81 -9.20 10.35
C CYS A 281 14.32 -9.71 9.01
N TYR A 282 13.55 -9.46 7.94
CA TYR A 282 13.96 -9.64 6.55
C TYR A 282 13.93 -8.29 5.82
N ASP A 283 14.78 -8.12 4.81
CA ASP A 283 14.84 -6.86 4.09
C ASP A 283 13.66 -6.63 3.14
N TYR A 284 13.26 -7.65 2.37
CA TYR A 284 12.21 -7.52 1.36
C TYR A 284 11.49 -8.84 1.06
N LEU A 285 10.16 -8.87 1.25
CA LEU A 285 9.37 -10.10 1.15
C LEU A 285 8.38 -10.12 -0.02
N TYR A 286 8.44 -9.19 -0.98
CA TYR A 286 7.52 -9.20 -2.12
C TYR A 286 7.62 -10.49 -2.95
N TYR A 287 8.85 -10.94 -3.22
CA TYR A 287 9.13 -12.17 -3.98
C TYR A 287 9.33 -13.37 -3.05
N VAL A 288 8.27 -13.77 -2.35
CA VAL A 288 8.29 -14.99 -1.54
C VAL A 288 7.12 -15.89 -1.95
N SER A 289 7.38 -17.18 -2.06
CA SER A 289 6.36 -18.16 -2.47
C SER A 289 6.58 -19.51 -1.80
N ALA A 290 5.53 -20.32 -1.71
CA ALA A 290 5.62 -21.64 -1.05
C ALA A 290 6.10 -22.71 -2.02
N HIS A 291 5.64 -22.66 -3.27
CA HIS A 291 5.94 -23.67 -4.28
C HIS A 291 6.61 -23.12 -5.55
N GLN A 292 6.09 -22.03 -6.12
CA GLN A 292 6.56 -21.50 -7.41
C GLN A 292 6.55 -19.96 -7.47
N PRO A 293 7.33 -19.33 -8.37
CA PRO A 293 7.26 -17.90 -8.62
C PRO A 293 5.83 -17.39 -8.90
N TYR A 294 5.51 -16.19 -8.44
CA TYR A 294 4.21 -15.54 -8.64
C TYR A 294 3.01 -16.37 -8.14
N GLU A 295 3.21 -17.18 -7.09
CA GLU A 295 2.19 -18.09 -6.55
C GLU A 295 0.87 -17.41 -6.15
N LEU A 296 0.87 -16.11 -5.82
CA LEU A 296 -0.34 -15.37 -5.42
C LEU A 296 -1.41 -15.36 -6.52
N GLU A 297 -1.05 -15.56 -7.78
CA GLU A 297 -2.00 -15.63 -8.90
C GLU A 297 -2.88 -16.89 -8.84
N TYR A 298 -2.44 -17.93 -8.13
CA TYR A 298 -3.10 -19.24 -8.08
C TYR A 298 -4.00 -19.40 -6.86
N ASP A 299 -5.04 -20.22 -6.99
CA ASP A 299 -6.05 -20.47 -5.95
C ASP A 299 -5.50 -21.19 -4.70
N TYR A 300 -4.43 -21.96 -4.87
CA TYR A 300 -3.75 -22.66 -3.79
C TYR A 300 -2.75 -21.80 -3.01
N SER A 301 -2.55 -20.52 -3.39
CA SER A 301 -1.64 -19.62 -2.69
C SER A 301 -1.94 -19.58 -1.19
N PRO A 302 -1.02 -20.05 -0.32
CA PRO A 302 -1.28 -20.06 1.11
C PRO A 302 -1.36 -18.64 1.67
N VAL A 303 -0.58 -17.71 1.11
CA VAL A 303 -0.61 -16.29 1.46
C VAL A 303 -2.01 -15.71 1.25
N TRP A 304 -2.64 -15.96 0.11
CA TRP A 304 -4.01 -15.51 -0.12
C TRP A 304 -5.00 -16.22 0.81
N ARG A 305 -4.92 -17.57 0.86
CA ARG A 305 -5.87 -18.42 1.57
C ARG A 305 -5.89 -18.22 3.08
N PHE A 306 -4.75 -17.90 3.68
CA PHE A 306 -4.61 -17.77 5.13
C PHE A 306 -4.49 -16.33 5.59
N VAL A 307 -4.13 -15.38 4.72
CA VAL A 307 -3.97 -13.97 5.11
C VAL A 307 -4.75 -13.04 4.20
N GLY A 308 -4.44 -13.01 2.90
CA GLY A 308 -4.92 -11.96 1.99
C GLY A 308 -6.45 -11.83 1.95
N LYS A 309 -7.18 -12.96 1.94
CA LYS A 309 -8.65 -12.97 1.95
C LYS A 309 -9.27 -12.36 3.22
N HIS A 310 -8.50 -12.21 4.31
CA HIS A 310 -8.95 -11.63 5.58
C HIS A 310 -8.56 -10.15 5.74
N MET A 311 -7.73 -9.60 4.85
CA MET A 311 -7.35 -8.19 4.84
C MET A 311 -8.45 -7.33 4.21
N HIS A 312 -9.56 -7.18 4.94
CA HIS A 312 -10.67 -6.33 4.54
C HIS A 312 -10.35 -4.85 4.75
N TRP A 313 -10.94 -4.00 3.91
CA TRP A 313 -10.82 -2.56 4.02
C TRP A 313 -11.41 -2.03 5.32
N THR A 314 -10.96 -0.84 5.74
CA THR A 314 -11.64 -0.13 6.82
C THR A 314 -13.07 0.27 6.39
N PRO A 315 -14.05 0.26 7.31
CA PRO A 315 -15.42 0.70 6.99
C PRO A 315 -15.50 2.12 6.41
N THR A 316 -14.53 2.98 6.76
CA THR A 316 -14.44 4.34 6.22
C THR A 316 -14.08 4.34 4.74
N LEU A 317 -13.09 3.56 4.33
CA LEU A 317 -12.73 3.43 2.92
C LEU A 317 -13.83 2.75 2.09
N GLU A 318 -14.51 1.74 2.65
CA GLU A 318 -15.65 1.10 1.98
C GLU A 318 -16.79 2.09 1.71
N ARG A 319 -17.16 2.90 2.71
CA ARG A 319 -18.18 3.95 2.53
C ARG A 319 -17.75 4.97 1.48
N LEU A 320 -16.51 5.45 1.56
CA LEU A 320 -15.99 6.44 0.64
C LEU A 320 -16.01 5.92 -0.80
N ALA A 321 -15.53 4.71 -1.05
CA ALA A 321 -15.57 4.08 -2.37
C ALA A 321 -17.01 3.89 -2.87
N THR A 322 -17.92 3.48 -2.00
CA THR A 322 -19.35 3.35 -2.32
C THR A 322 -19.92 4.71 -2.77
N ASP A 323 -19.53 5.80 -2.11
CA ASP A 323 -19.97 7.15 -2.47
C ASP A 323 -19.45 7.58 -3.85
N TYR A 324 -18.21 7.25 -4.18
CA TYR A 324 -17.63 7.53 -5.50
C TYR A 324 -18.32 6.74 -6.61
N VAL A 325 -18.61 5.45 -6.38
CA VAL A 325 -19.38 4.65 -7.35
C VAL A 325 -20.79 5.23 -7.53
N ARG A 326 -21.45 5.61 -6.43
CA ARG A 326 -22.79 6.20 -6.47
C ARG A 326 -22.83 7.47 -7.30
N GLN A 327 -21.86 8.36 -7.09
CA GLN A 327 -21.71 9.59 -7.86
C GLN A 327 -21.43 9.31 -9.33
N ALA A 328 -20.53 8.37 -9.63
CA ALA A 328 -20.19 8.00 -11.00
C ALA A 328 -21.41 7.47 -11.78
N ILE A 329 -22.28 6.68 -11.13
CA ILE A 329 -23.52 6.14 -11.74
C ILE A 329 -24.65 7.20 -11.78
N GLY A 330 -24.48 8.36 -11.14
CA GLY A 330 -25.49 9.43 -11.13
C GLY A 330 -26.66 9.17 -10.18
N MET A 331 -26.41 8.46 -9.07
CA MET A 331 -27.41 8.11 -8.08
C MET A 331 -27.45 9.11 -6.91
N THR A 332 -28.62 9.30 -6.30
CA THR A 332 -28.80 10.19 -5.15
C THR A 332 -28.16 9.64 -3.89
N GLU A 333 -27.69 10.51 -3.01
CA GLU A 333 -27.10 10.14 -1.71
C GLU A 333 -27.98 9.12 -0.94
N ASN A 334 -27.35 8.19 -0.24
CA ASN A 334 -27.99 7.12 0.55
C ASN A 334 -28.79 6.06 -0.23
N THR A 335 -28.77 6.07 -1.56
CA THR A 335 -29.29 4.93 -2.33
C THR A 335 -28.29 3.77 -2.36
N PRO A 336 -28.74 2.50 -2.21
CA PRO A 336 -27.86 1.35 -2.40
C PRO A 336 -27.28 1.34 -3.81
N VAL A 337 -25.97 1.14 -3.91
CA VAL A 337 -25.28 1.01 -5.20
C VAL A 337 -25.73 -0.31 -5.85
N PRO A 338 -26.22 -0.30 -7.10
CA PRO A 338 -26.59 -1.51 -7.80
C PRO A 338 -25.35 -2.37 -8.08
N PRO A 339 -25.52 -3.69 -8.28
CA PRO A 339 -24.41 -4.52 -8.72
C PRO A 339 -23.73 -3.95 -9.97
N PHE A 340 -22.41 -4.02 -10.01
CA PHE A 340 -21.58 -3.56 -11.12
C PHE A 340 -20.42 -4.53 -11.36
N ILE A 341 -19.90 -4.52 -12.59
CA ILE A 341 -18.62 -5.15 -12.93
C ILE A 341 -17.52 -4.12 -12.75
N SER A 342 -16.49 -4.46 -11.98
CA SER A 342 -15.30 -3.60 -11.83
C SER A 342 -14.31 -3.89 -12.95
N VAL A 343 -13.71 -2.84 -13.50
CA VAL A 343 -12.68 -2.94 -14.54
C VAL A 343 -11.47 -2.15 -14.10
N HIS A 344 -10.29 -2.78 -14.15
CA HIS A 344 -9.02 -2.13 -13.92
C HIS A 344 -8.12 -2.24 -15.15
N ILE A 345 -7.72 -1.07 -15.68
CA ILE A 345 -6.85 -0.97 -16.84
C ILE A 345 -5.57 -0.26 -16.42
N ARG A 346 -4.44 -0.97 -16.45
CA ARG A 346 -3.12 -0.39 -16.22
C ARG A 346 -2.50 -0.03 -17.56
N HIS A 347 -2.49 1.26 -17.89
CA HIS A 347 -2.10 1.76 -19.20
C HIS A 347 -0.84 2.62 -19.13
N TYR A 348 -0.84 3.65 -18.28
CA TYR A 348 0.13 4.75 -18.40
C TYR A 348 1.54 4.33 -18.00
N ASP A 349 1.76 3.89 -16.76
CA ASP A 349 3.12 3.56 -16.30
C ASP A 349 3.65 2.23 -16.84
N PHE A 350 2.77 1.43 -17.46
CA PHE A 350 3.14 0.15 -18.08
C PHE A 350 3.74 0.32 -19.48
N GLU A 351 3.74 1.53 -20.06
CA GLU A 351 4.28 1.78 -21.40
C GLU A 351 5.73 1.32 -21.56
N VAL A 352 6.51 1.37 -20.47
CA VAL A 352 7.92 0.95 -20.42
C VAL A 352 8.12 -0.54 -20.70
N TRP A 353 7.07 -1.36 -20.56
CA TRP A 353 7.08 -2.80 -20.80
C TRP A 353 6.74 -3.19 -22.24
N CYS A 354 6.34 -2.23 -23.09
CA CYS A 354 6.01 -2.49 -24.49
C CYS A 354 7.24 -2.85 -25.34
N GLY A 355 8.45 -2.55 -24.86
CA GLY A 355 9.69 -2.88 -25.56
C GLY A 355 9.74 -2.25 -26.95
N SER A 356 9.76 -3.07 -27.99
CA SER A 356 9.76 -2.63 -29.40
C SER A 356 8.36 -2.50 -30.02
N VAL A 357 7.31 -2.91 -29.32
CA VAL A 357 5.93 -2.82 -29.80
C VAL A 357 5.44 -1.38 -29.61
N PRO A 358 4.84 -0.74 -30.63
CA PRO A 358 4.25 0.58 -30.48
C PRO A 358 3.24 0.60 -29.32
N VAL A 359 3.24 1.66 -28.51
CA VAL A 359 2.35 1.77 -27.33
C VAL A 359 0.88 1.53 -27.70
N GLN A 360 0.44 2.05 -28.85
CA GLN A 360 -0.93 1.89 -29.34
C GLN A 360 -1.31 0.44 -29.71
N GLU A 361 -0.31 -0.40 -29.99
CA GLU A 361 -0.45 -1.82 -30.35
C GLU A 361 -0.15 -2.76 -29.18
N CYS A 362 0.54 -2.24 -28.16
CA CYS A 362 0.95 -2.96 -26.97
C CYS A 362 -0.23 -3.20 -26.02
N PHE A 363 -1.08 -2.20 -25.82
CA PHE A 363 -2.20 -2.30 -24.89
C PHE A 363 -3.46 -2.87 -25.54
N ALA A 364 -4.22 -3.63 -24.75
CA ALA A 364 -5.48 -4.20 -25.23
C ALA A 364 -6.48 -3.08 -25.58
N PRO A 365 -7.04 -3.06 -26.80
CA PRO A 365 -7.97 -2.02 -27.20
C PRO A 365 -9.33 -2.21 -26.51
N LEU A 366 -10.10 -1.12 -26.36
CA LEU A 366 -11.41 -1.14 -25.68
C LEU A 366 -12.38 -2.22 -26.19
N PRO A 367 -12.46 -2.56 -27.50
CA PRO A 367 -13.30 -3.67 -27.97
C PRO A 367 -12.95 -5.04 -27.36
N VAL A 368 -11.66 -5.30 -27.09
CA VAL A 368 -11.19 -6.54 -26.44
C VAL A 368 -11.64 -6.55 -24.99
N ILE A 369 -11.46 -5.44 -24.27
CA ILE A 369 -11.91 -5.30 -22.88
C ILE A 369 -13.44 -5.44 -22.80
N ALA A 370 -14.17 -4.81 -23.73
CA ALA A 370 -15.62 -4.90 -23.78
C ALA A 370 -16.13 -6.33 -24.07
N ARG A 371 -15.37 -7.13 -24.83
CA ARG A 371 -15.65 -8.56 -24.96
C ARG A 371 -15.51 -9.28 -23.62
N ARG A 372 -14.40 -9.09 -22.89
CA ARG A 372 -14.20 -9.73 -21.57
C ARG A 372 -15.23 -9.28 -20.53
N VAL A 373 -15.68 -8.03 -20.58
CA VAL A 373 -16.81 -7.55 -19.74
C VAL A 373 -18.10 -8.33 -20.05
N ARG A 374 -18.41 -8.58 -21.34
CA ARG A 374 -19.58 -9.40 -21.70
C ARG A 374 -19.48 -10.84 -21.21
N GLU A 375 -18.31 -11.46 -21.34
CA GLU A 375 -18.06 -12.81 -20.83
C GLU A 375 -18.31 -12.88 -19.30
N ILE A 376 -17.81 -11.88 -18.55
CA ILE A 376 -18.10 -11.76 -17.11
C ILE A 376 -19.60 -11.54 -16.83
N GLN A 377 -20.29 -10.69 -17.60
CA GLN A 377 -21.74 -10.48 -17.43
C GLN A 377 -22.54 -11.78 -17.66
N GLU A 378 -22.18 -12.54 -18.69
CA GLU A 378 -22.77 -13.84 -19.00
C GLU A 378 -22.51 -14.85 -17.87
N GLU A 379 -21.29 -14.92 -17.37
CA GLU A 379 -20.93 -15.82 -16.28
C GLU A 379 -21.62 -15.46 -14.96
N VAL A 380 -21.68 -14.18 -14.60
CA VAL A 380 -22.43 -13.71 -13.42
C VAL A 380 -23.91 -14.07 -13.55
N SER A 381 -24.50 -13.85 -14.73
CA SER A 381 -25.89 -14.22 -15.02
C SER A 381 -26.12 -15.73 -14.88
N GLN A 382 -25.21 -16.57 -15.38
CA GLN A 382 -25.29 -18.02 -15.25
C GLN A 382 -25.16 -18.50 -13.79
N ARG A 383 -24.24 -17.90 -13.02
CA ARG A 383 -23.97 -18.30 -11.63
C ARG A 383 -25.03 -17.83 -10.63
N SER A 384 -25.60 -16.64 -10.83
CA SER A 384 -26.43 -15.96 -9.84
C SER A 384 -27.82 -15.53 -10.34
N GLY A 385 -28.12 -15.68 -11.63
CA GLY A 385 -29.35 -15.18 -12.24
C GLY A 385 -29.41 -13.65 -12.38
N LEU A 386 -28.30 -12.96 -12.11
CA LEU A 386 -28.21 -11.50 -12.13
C LEU A 386 -27.61 -11.01 -13.46
N TRP A 387 -28.36 -10.19 -14.20
CA TRP A 387 -27.81 -9.45 -15.33
C TRP A 387 -27.30 -8.08 -14.89
N VAL A 388 -25.98 -7.91 -14.88
CA VAL A 388 -25.31 -6.70 -14.40
C VAL A 388 -25.16 -5.69 -15.53
N LYS A 389 -25.80 -4.52 -15.39
CA LYS A 389 -25.76 -3.45 -16.42
C LYS A 389 -24.63 -2.46 -16.23
N HIS A 390 -24.21 -2.21 -14.98
CA HIS A 390 -23.25 -1.16 -14.66
C HIS A 390 -21.83 -1.71 -14.74
N VAL A 391 -20.94 -0.91 -15.33
CA VAL A 391 -19.51 -1.22 -15.43
C VAL A 391 -18.75 0.00 -14.92
N VAL A 392 -17.89 -0.19 -13.93
CA VAL A 392 -17.10 0.89 -13.32
C VAL A 392 -15.63 0.66 -13.66
N VAL A 393 -15.01 1.63 -14.32
CA VAL A 393 -13.64 1.55 -14.83
C VAL A 393 -12.73 2.46 -14.01
N THR A 394 -11.60 1.90 -13.61
CA THR A 394 -10.49 2.60 -12.95
C THR A 394 -9.24 2.39 -13.80
N SER A 395 -8.43 3.44 -13.98
CA SER A 395 -7.24 3.39 -14.83
C SER A 395 -6.29 4.54 -14.50
N ASP A 396 -5.00 4.34 -14.73
CA ASP A 396 -3.98 5.39 -14.66
C ASP A 396 -3.82 6.18 -15.99
N GLU A 397 -4.67 5.90 -16.98
CA GLU A 397 -4.74 6.59 -18.28
C GLU A 397 -5.05 8.09 -18.13
N ARG A 398 -4.36 8.92 -18.93
CA ARG A 398 -4.49 10.38 -18.98
C ARG A 398 -5.11 10.88 -20.28
N ASN A 399 -5.23 10.03 -21.30
CA ASN A 399 -5.80 10.40 -22.60
C ASN A 399 -7.31 10.62 -22.50
N ILE A 400 -7.71 11.89 -22.61
CA ILE A 400 -9.12 12.32 -22.58
C ILE A 400 -9.95 11.64 -23.69
N THR A 401 -9.36 11.39 -24.86
CA THR A 401 -10.05 10.72 -25.97
C THR A 401 -10.42 9.29 -25.61
N TRP A 402 -9.51 8.58 -24.95
CA TRP A 402 -9.75 7.21 -24.47
C TRP A 402 -10.88 7.17 -23.44
N TRP A 403 -10.89 8.11 -22.48
CA TRP A 403 -11.99 8.23 -21.51
C TRP A 403 -13.33 8.59 -22.17
N HIS A 404 -13.34 9.37 -23.24
CA HIS A 404 -14.57 9.58 -24.03
C HIS A 404 -15.05 8.29 -24.72
N GLU A 405 -14.15 7.42 -25.15
CA GLU A 405 -14.52 6.12 -25.72
C GLU A 405 -15.07 5.16 -24.66
N VAL A 406 -14.48 5.16 -23.45
CA VAL A 406 -15.03 4.45 -22.27
C VAL A 406 -16.46 4.93 -21.99
N ALA A 407 -16.69 6.24 -21.96
CA ALA A 407 -18.02 6.80 -21.74
C ALA A 407 -19.02 6.43 -22.85
N LYS A 408 -18.58 6.33 -24.12
CA LYS A 408 -19.43 5.88 -25.24
C LYS A 408 -19.88 4.42 -25.10
N LEU A 409 -19.15 3.58 -24.36
CA LEU A 409 -19.57 2.22 -24.01
C LEU A 409 -20.64 2.20 -22.91
N GLY A 410 -21.00 3.35 -22.33
CA GLY A 410 -21.92 3.46 -21.20
C GLY A 410 -21.28 3.07 -19.87
N TRP A 411 -19.95 3.06 -19.80
CA TRP A 411 -19.20 2.72 -18.59
C TRP A 411 -18.96 3.97 -17.74
N PHE A 412 -18.83 3.76 -16.44
CA PHE A 412 -18.70 4.82 -15.44
C PHE A 412 -17.27 4.88 -14.90
N THR A 413 -16.83 6.07 -14.51
CA THR A 413 -15.49 6.30 -13.96
C THR A 413 -15.61 7.17 -12.72
N PRO A 414 -14.98 6.79 -11.59
CA PRO A 414 -14.90 7.64 -10.40
C PRO A 414 -14.23 8.99 -10.72
N ASP A 415 -14.80 10.09 -10.24
CA ASP A 415 -14.21 11.42 -10.41
C ASP A 415 -13.23 11.74 -9.27
N HIS A 416 -11.94 11.71 -9.59
CA HIS A 416 -10.87 12.01 -8.63
C HIS A 416 -10.36 13.45 -8.62
N THR A 417 -11.03 14.39 -9.31
CA THR A 417 -10.59 15.78 -9.45
C THR A 417 -10.35 16.49 -8.11
N GLU A 418 -11.21 16.23 -7.11
CA GLU A 418 -11.12 16.86 -5.79
C GLU A 418 -10.63 15.91 -4.67
N THR A 419 -10.43 14.63 -4.96
CA THR A 419 -10.14 13.61 -3.94
C THR A 419 -8.89 13.94 -3.14
N LYS A 420 -7.81 14.34 -3.83
CA LYS A 420 -6.53 14.68 -3.18
C LYS A 420 -6.67 15.86 -2.23
N ALA A 421 -7.40 16.89 -2.65
CA ALA A 421 -7.62 18.09 -1.84
C ALA A 421 -8.48 17.77 -0.60
N LYS A 422 -9.43 16.84 -0.72
CA LYS A 422 -10.34 16.47 0.38
C LYS A 422 -9.74 15.48 1.38
N TYR A 423 -9.00 14.48 0.89
CA TYR A 423 -8.61 13.32 1.71
C TYR A 423 -7.10 13.08 1.74
N GLY A 424 -6.34 13.66 0.82
CA GLY A 424 -4.88 13.48 0.69
C GLY A 424 -4.48 12.58 -0.48
N ASP A 425 -3.18 12.56 -0.79
CA ASP A 425 -2.64 11.94 -2.00
C ASP A 425 -2.77 10.41 -2.09
N TRP A 426 -2.94 9.73 -0.95
CA TRP A 426 -3.19 8.29 -0.91
C TRP A 426 -4.58 7.90 -1.40
N TYR A 427 -5.57 8.76 -1.17
CA TYR A 427 -6.96 8.34 -1.28
C TYR A 427 -7.45 8.02 -2.70
N PRO A 428 -6.98 8.64 -3.80
CA PRO A 428 -7.36 8.20 -5.14
C PRO A 428 -7.09 6.70 -5.37
N VAL A 429 -5.85 6.24 -5.11
CA VAL A 429 -5.48 4.83 -5.33
C VAL A 429 -6.18 3.88 -4.36
N LEU A 430 -6.41 4.32 -3.11
CA LEU A 430 -7.12 3.50 -2.12
C LEU A 430 -8.61 3.34 -2.47
N ILE A 431 -9.27 4.41 -2.91
CA ILE A 431 -10.67 4.37 -3.35
C ILE A 431 -10.79 3.44 -4.56
N ASP A 432 -9.94 3.61 -5.59
CA ASP A 432 -9.96 2.75 -6.77
C ASP A 432 -9.79 1.28 -6.40
N ALA A 433 -8.84 0.96 -5.53
CA ALA A 433 -8.60 -0.42 -5.10
C ALA A 433 -9.80 -1.04 -4.36
N VAL A 434 -10.53 -0.24 -3.59
CA VAL A 434 -11.77 -0.68 -2.95
C VAL A 434 -12.86 -0.92 -3.99
N ILE A 435 -13.07 0.02 -4.92
CA ILE A 435 -14.05 -0.11 -6.01
C ILE A 435 -13.78 -1.38 -6.82
N GLN A 436 -12.52 -1.63 -7.18
CA GLN A 436 -12.11 -2.81 -7.92
C GLN A 436 -12.49 -4.12 -7.23
N SER A 437 -12.47 -4.15 -5.89
CA SER A 437 -12.80 -5.33 -5.08
C SER A 437 -14.29 -5.53 -4.77
N GLN A 438 -15.14 -4.54 -5.05
CA GLN A 438 -16.56 -4.55 -4.72
C GLN A 438 -17.46 -5.01 -5.87
N GLY A 439 -16.94 -5.10 -7.09
CA GLY A 439 -17.70 -5.58 -8.23
C GLY A 439 -18.14 -7.04 -8.06
N VAL A 440 -19.32 -7.39 -8.57
CA VAL A 440 -19.83 -8.78 -8.57
C VAL A 440 -19.14 -9.65 -9.63
N GLY A 441 -18.30 -9.04 -10.47
CA GLY A 441 -17.34 -9.67 -11.34
C GLY A 441 -16.26 -8.65 -11.71
N PHE A 442 -15.11 -9.11 -12.20
CA PHE A 442 -13.93 -8.28 -12.42
C PHE A 442 -13.25 -8.53 -13.77
N VAL A 443 -12.79 -7.45 -14.40
CA VAL A 443 -11.88 -7.51 -15.56
C VAL A 443 -10.63 -6.70 -15.25
N GLY A 444 -9.47 -7.36 -15.24
CA GLY A 444 -8.19 -6.75 -14.90
C GLY A 444 -7.20 -6.72 -16.06
N THR A 445 -6.08 -6.02 -15.86
CA THR A 445 -4.90 -6.09 -16.73
C THR A 445 -3.95 -7.18 -16.24
N ASP A 446 -3.56 -8.10 -17.13
CA ASP A 446 -2.59 -9.17 -16.87
C ASP A 446 -1.28 -8.63 -16.29
N ARG A 447 -0.69 -9.36 -15.32
CA ARG A 447 0.56 -8.99 -14.61
C ARG A 447 0.55 -7.71 -13.79
N SER A 448 -0.57 -7.00 -13.70
CA SER A 448 -0.71 -5.90 -12.76
C SER A 448 -1.05 -6.47 -11.38
N THR A 449 -0.18 -6.24 -10.38
CA THR A 449 -0.46 -6.68 -9.00
C THR A 449 -1.72 -6.06 -8.42
N MET A 450 -2.13 -4.88 -8.91
CA MET A 450 -3.41 -4.28 -8.56
C MET A 450 -4.59 -5.11 -9.08
N SER A 451 -4.52 -5.55 -10.35
CA SER A 451 -5.52 -6.46 -10.92
C SER A 451 -5.56 -7.80 -10.20
N ILE A 452 -4.40 -8.40 -9.93
CA ILE A 452 -4.30 -9.71 -9.28
C ILE A 452 -4.99 -9.68 -7.92
N ILE A 453 -4.69 -8.67 -7.09
CA ILE A 453 -5.30 -8.56 -5.76
C ILE A 453 -6.81 -8.24 -5.88
N ALA A 454 -7.21 -7.38 -6.81
CA ALA A 454 -8.63 -7.07 -7.03
C ALA A 454 -9.44 -8.31 -7.44
N ALA A 455 -8.93 -9.10 -8.40
CA ALA A 455 -9.51 -10.36 -8.83
C ALA A 455 -9.70 -11.31 -7.64
N LYS A 456 -8.62 -11.54 -6.87
CA LYS A 456 -8.65 -12.40 -5.68
C LYS A 456 -9.71 -11.96 -4.65
N ARG A 457 -9.87 -10.65 -4.43
CA ARG A 457 -10.91 -10.09 -3.56
C ARG A 457 -12.31 -10.33 -4.11
N VAL A 458 -12.54 -10.11 -5.41
CA VAL A 458 -13.85 -10.39 -6.02
C VAL A 458 -14.21 -11.88 -5.92
N GLU A 459 -13.26 -12.77 -6.20
CA GLU A 459 -13.44 -14.22 -6.05
C GLU A 459 -13.77 -14.62 -4.60
N SER A 460 -13.06 -14.04 -3.62
CA SER A 460 -13.15 -14.47 -2.22
C SER A 460 -14.25 -13.78 -1.42
N TRP A 461 -14.53 -12.51 -1.73
CA TRP A 461 -15.46 -11.67 -0.96
C TRP A 461 -16.82 -11.56 -1.62
N GLN A 462 -16.86 -11.53 -2.96
CA GLN A 462 -18.10 -11.40 -3.72
C GLN A 462 -18.54 -12.73 -4.34
N HIS A 463 -17.68 -13.76 -4.30
CA HIS A 463 -17.88 -15.02 -5.02
C HIS A 463 -18.09 -14.81 -6.53
N GLY A 464 -17.55 -13.69 -7.04
CA GLY A 464 -17.68 -13.26 -8.43
C GLY A 464 -16.63 -13.89 -9.33
N PRO A 465 -16.88 -14.00 -10.64
CA PRO A 465 -15.86 -14.38 -11.60
C PRO A 465 -14.89 -13.22 -11.86
N SER A 466 -13.67 -13.55 -12.27
CA SER A 466 -12.67 -12.58 -12.71
C SER A 466 -11.88 -13.07 -13.91
N ILE A 467 -11.53 -12.15 -14.81
CA ILE A 467 -10.70 -12.42 -15.99
C ILE A 467 -9.63 -11.33 -16.11
N GLU A 468 -8.43 -11.71 -16.51
CA GLU A 468 -7.35 -10.79 -16.85
C GLU A 468 -7.15 -10.70 -18.37
N VAL A 469 -7.09 -9.48 -18.88
CA VAL A 469 -6.87 -9.17 -20.29
C VAL A 469 -5.38 -9.22 -20.60
N LYS A 470 -4.99 -10.09 -21.55
CA LYS A 470 -3.61 -10.19 -22.04
C LYS A 470 -3.24 -9.00 -22.92
N TRP A 471 -1.98 -8.59 -22.87
CA TRP A 471 -1.44 -7.44 -23.58
C TRP A 471 0.05 -7.64 -23.90
N GLY A 472 0.67 -6.64 -24.51
CA GLY A 472 2.08 -6.59 -24.88
C GLY A 472 2.34 -6.80 -26.37
N THR A 473 1.38 -7.38 -27.12
CA THR A 473 1.44 -7.53 -28.58
C THR A 473 0.04 -7.50 -29.19
N PRO A 474 -0.10 -7.16 -30.49
CA PRO A 474 -1.37 -7.29 -31.20
C PRO A 474 -1.95 -8.70 -31.11
N GLY A 475 -3.23 -8.80 -30.74
CA GLY A 475 -3.94 -10.09 -30.63
C GLY A 475 -3.52 -10.96 -29.44
N ALA A 476 -2.78 -10.43 -28.46
CA ALA A 476 -2.35 -11.17 -27.28
C ALA A 476 -3.51 -11.84 -26.50
N ASP A 477 -4.72 -11.28 -26.62
CA ASP A 477 -5.91 -11.74 -25.93
C ASP A 477 -6.90 -12.51 -26.83
N ASP A 478 -6.55 -12.87 -28.07
CA ASP A 478 -7.47 -13.48 -29.06
C ASP A 478 -7.84 -14.96 -28.80
N HIS A 479 -7.57 -15.46 -27.59
CA HIS A 479 -7.85 -16.84 -27.17
C HIS A 479 -9.28 -17.03 -26.64
#